data_AF-A0A7S2AEV4-F1
#
_entry.id   AF-A0A7S2AEV4-F1
#
_cell.length_a   1.000
_cell.length_b   1.000
_cell.length_c   1.000
_cell.angle_alpha   90.00
_cell.angle_beta   90.00
_cell.angle_gamma   90.00
#
_symmetry.space_group_name_H-M   'P 1'
#
loop_
_entity.id
_entity.type
_entity.pdbx_description
1 polymer ?
#
loop_
_entity_poly.entity_id
_entity_poly.type
_entity_poly.pdbx_seq_one_letter_code
_entity_poly.pdbx_strand_id
1 'polypeptide(L)'
;GKFRSGGDKLAEAKMLLAIAEVNMDAQEAVQSATEAMSLFKSQGDTQMEASASIALSTIHLSKEGDEKKRAKEAQAAAAKAKQLSIDIGDKKGEAEALHAVAAALALEGSIDEAVASADEALDLYLELKNKKGEAFELLALAGWKLKNNKPKKSLSDAEEALEIYQELGSPKEKEALAAVFAAHLAKGNMAKATRVVSRALNRYQETGDKGSEAEALAMLVKLYTEEGKFEEALSMAEKACAIFQDMGNQKQESVVASKIAELHLNLENYDKALQSGEDA
;
A
#
# COMPACT_ATOMS: atom_id res chain seq x y z
N GLY A 1 20.36 -28.51 5.79
CA GLY A 1 20.61 -28.44 7.25
C GLY A 1 22.09 -28.56 7.59
N LYS A 2 22.84 -27.46 7.52
CA LYS A 2 24.24 -27.36 8.01
C LYS A 2 24.53 -26.02 8.72
N PHE A 3 23.51 -25.35 9.27
CA PHE A 3 23.67 -24.12 10.08
C PHE A 3 23.38 -24.32 11.58
N ARG A 4 23.00 -25.53 12.02
CA ARG A 4 22.56 -25.80 13.40
C ARG A 4 23.63 -26.33 14.35
N SER A 5 24.93 -26.19 14.05
CA SER A 5 25.99 -26.73 14.93
C SER A 5 27.18 -25.77 15.07
N GLY A 6 27.01 -24.74 15.92
CA GLY A 6 28.03 -23.81 16.43
C GLY A 6 28.49 -22.74 15.41
N GLY A 7 28.35 -21.43 15.62
CA GLY A 7 27.94 -20.67 16.80
C GLY A 7 27.92 -19.18 16.45
N ASP A 8 26.86 -18.75 15.79
CA ASP A 8 26.52 -17.33 15.69
C ASP A 8 25.00 -17.18 15.80
N LYS A 9 24.52 -17.02 17.04
CA LYS A 9 23.11 -16.82 17.36
C LYS A 9 22.55 -15.56 16.69
N LEU A 10 23.41 -14.58 16.39
CA LEU A 10 23.01 -13.37 15.69
C LEU A 10 22.79 -13.64 14.20
N ALA A 11 23.65 -14.45 13.57
CA ALA A 11 23.44 -14.89 12.19
C ALA A 11 22.17 -15.73 12.05
N GLU A 12 21.89 -16.62 13.01
CA GLU A 12 20.65 -17.41 13.07
C GLU A 12 19.42 -16.48 13.20
N ALA A 13 19.46 -15.50 14.11
CA ALA A 13 18.36 -14.55 14.29
C ALA A 13 18.08 -13.73 13.03
N LYS A 14 19.12 -13.25 12.35
CA LYS A 14 19.00 -12.51 11.08
C LYS A 14 18.41 -13.37 9.96
N MET A 15 18.81 -14.64 9.88
CA MET A 15 18.24 -15.58 8.91
C MET A 15 16.76 -15.84 9.20
N LEU A 16 16.38 -16.03 10.46
CA LEU A 16 14.98 -16.24 10.86
C LEU A 16 14.12 -15.00 10.57
N LEU A 17 14.63 -13.79 10.82
CA LEU A 17 13.93 -12.56 10.48
C LEU A 17 13.71 -12.45 8.97
N ALA A 18 14.76 -12.70 8.17
CA ALA A 18 14.63 -12.68 6.71
C ALA A 18 13.63 -13.73 6.21
N ILE A 19 13.60 -14.93 6.80
CA ILE A 19 12.58 -15.95 6.49
C ILE A 19 11.19 -15.41 6.82
N ALA A 20 11.00 -14.82 7.99
CA ALA A 20 9.71 -14.29 8.41
C ALA A 20 9.16 -13.23 7.45
N GLU A 21 10.02 -12.36 6.92
CA GLU A 21 9.64 -11.28 6.01
C GLU A 21 9.24 -11.76 4.60
N VAL A 22 9.73 -12.93 4.17
CA VAL A 22 9.47 -13.46 2.81
C VAL A 22 8.56 -14.69 2.80
N ASN A 23 8.27 -15.30 3.96
CA ASN A 23 7.48 -16.53 4.02
C ASN A 23 6.00 -16.24 3.73
N MET A 24 5.42 -17.03 2.84
CA MET A 24 4.00 -16.96 2.48
C MET A 24 3.12 -17.69 3.50
N ASP A 25 3.67 -18.65 4.27
CA ASP A 25 2.97 -19.28 5.38
C ASP A 25 3.04 -18.37 6.61
N ALA A 26 1.89 -17.80 6.98
CA ALA A 26 1.80 -16.87 8.08
C ALA A 26 2.15 -17.48 9.45
N GLN A 27 1.91 -18.78 9.64
CA GLN A 27 2.19 -19.44 10.91
C GLN A 27 3.70 -19.65 11.08
N GLU A 28 4.37 -20.10 10.03
CA GLU A 28 5.83 -20.19 10.00
C GLU A 28 6.51 -18.81 10.08
N ALA A 29 5.93 -17.80 9.46
CA ALA A 29 6.41 -16.41 9.55
C ALA A 29 6.36 -15.89 10.98
N VAL A 30 5.22 -16.07 11.67
CA VAL A 30 5.07 -15.72 13.10
C VAL A 30 6.09 -16.45 13.96
N GLN A 31 6.28 -17.75 13.74
CA GLN A 31 7.26 -18.54 14.48
C GLN A 31 8.67 -18.01 14.26
N SER A 32 9.07 -17.79 13.01
CA SER A 32 10.39 -17.31 12.64
C SER A 32 10.68 -15.92 13.21
N ALA A 33 9.74 -14.98 13.11
CA ALA A 33 9.88 -13.65 13.71
C ALA A 33 9.97 -13.71 15.24
N THR A 34 9.18 -14.57 15.89
CA THR A 34 9.20 -14.75 17.35
C THR A 34 10.53 -15.34 17.83
N GLU A 35 11.06 -16.34 17.14
CA GLU A 35 12.36 -16.95 17.43
C GLU A 35 13.50 -15.93 17.21
N ALA A 36 13.48 -15.19 16.09
CA ALA A 36 14.44 -14.12 15.81
C ALA A 36 14.46 -13.06 16.91
N MET A 37 13.28 -12.55 17.29
CA MET A 37 13.12 -11.57 18.36
C MET A 37 13.69 -12.07 19.69
N SER A 38 13.42 -13.32 20.07
CA SER A 38 13.96 -13.94 21.29
C SER A 38 15.48 -14.07 21.26
N LEU A 39 16.05 -14.43 20.11
CA LEU A 39 17.49 -14.51 19.93
C LEU A 39 18.15 -13.13 20.02
N PHE A 40 17.63 -12.11 19.33
CA PHE A 40 18.14 -10.73 19.42
C PHE A 40 18.13 -10.22 20.86
N LYS A 41 17.03 -10.45 21.58
CA LYS A 41 16.93 -10.16 23.02
C LYS A 41 18.04 -10.85 23.82
N SER A 42 18.27 -12.14 23.59
CA SER A 42 19.30 -12.92 24.30
C SER A 42 20.73 -12.45 23.99
N GLN A 43 20.94 -11.82 22.84
CA GLN A 43 22.22 -11.25 22.42
C GLN A 43 22.39 -9.78 22.83
N GLY A 44 21.35 -9.15 23.39
CA GLY A 44 21.34 -7.73 23.72
C GLY A 44 21.21 -6.79 22.52
N ASP A 45 20.87 -7.32 21.34
CA ASP A 45 20.67 -6.52 20.12
C ASP A 45 19.25 -5.91 20.14
N THR A 46 19.11 -4.83 20.90
CA THR A 46 17.82 -4.16 21.13
C THR A 46 17.25 -3.56 19.84
N GLN A 47 18.12 -3.09 18.94
CA GLN A 47 17.72 -2.56 17.64
C GLN A 47 17.07 -3.65 16.78
N MET A 48 17.71 -4.81 16.65
CA MET A 48 17.15 -5.91 15.88
C MET A 48 15.96 -6.59 16.59
N GLU A 49 15.89 -6.55 17.92
CA GLU A 49 14.69 -6.95 18.66
C GLU A 49 13.48 -6.06 18.30
N ALA A 50 13.70 -4.74 18.16
CA ALA A 50 12.67 -3.80 17.71
C ALA A 50 12.24 -4.12 16.26
N SER A 51 13.19 -4.29 15.34
CA SER A 51 12.90 -4.66 13.95
C SER A 51 12.11 -5.96 13.83
N ALA A 52 12.49 -7.00 14.58
CA ALA A 52 11.75 -8.26 14.60
C ALA A 52 10.33 -8.10 15.19
N SER A 53 10.16 -7.19 16.15
CA SER A 53 8.84 -6.86 16.71
C SER A 53 7.96 -6.12 15.68
N ILE A 54 8.53 -5.24 14.85
CA ILE A 54 7.81 -4.59 13.72
C ILE A 54 7.42 -5.64 12.68
N ALA A 55 8.33 -6.54 12.29
CA ALA A 55 8.03 -7.61 11.34
C ALA A 55 6.90 -8.50 11.86
N LEU A 56 6.94 -8.88 13.14
CA LEU A 56 5.86 -9.64 13.78
C LEU A 56 4.52 -8.91 13.72
N SER A 57 4.50 -7.60 14.01
CA SER A 57 3.28 -6.78 13.87
C SER A 57 2.73 -6.83 12.45
N THR A 58 3.58 -6.63 11.45
CA THR A 58 3.20 -6.66 10.03
C THR A 58 2.62 -8.02 9.62
N ILE A 59 3.21 -9.12 10.08
CA ILE A 59 2.69 -10.48 9.83
C ILE A 59 1.31 -10.67 10.47
N HIS A 60 1.08 -10.17 11.68
CA HIS A 60 -0.23 -10.23 12.33
C HIS A 60 -1.29 -9.40 11.58
N LEU A 61 -0.92 -8.26 10.99
CA LEU A 61 -1.81 -7.43 10.18
C LEU A 61 -2.23 -8.12 8.87
N SER A 62 -1.32 -8.89 8.24
CA SER A 62 -1.54 -9.48 6.92
C SER A 62 -2.09 -10.91 6.95
N LYS A 63 -1.85 -11.67 8.03
CA LYS A 63 -2.32 -13.06 8.13
C LYS A 63 -3.84 -13.17 8.08
N GLU A 64 -4.34 -14.33 7.67
CA GLU A 64 -5.75 -14.66 7.73
C GLU A 64 -6.21 -15.01 9.16
N GLY A 65 -7.51 -14.90 9.41
CA GLY A 65 -8.15 -15.27 10.67
C GLY A 65 -8.86 -14.12 11.38
N ASP A 66 -9.22 -14.35 12.64
CA ASP A 66 -10.01 -13.41 13.46
C ASP A 66 -9.35 -12.03 13.54
N GLU A 67 -10.03 -11.02 13.00
CA GLU A 67 -9.52 -9.65 12.87
C GLU A 67 -9.19 -9.02 14.21
N LYS A 68 -10.03 -9.23 15.24
CA LYS A 68 -9.80 -8.68 16.58
C LYS A 68 -8.55 -9.27 17.22
N LYS A 69 -8.36 -10.59 17.10
CA LYS A 69 -7.16 -11.27 17.58
C LYS A 69 -5.92 -10.76 16.84
N ARG A 70 -6.00 -10.63 15.52
CA ARG A 70 -4.91 -10.10 14.67
C ARG A 70 -4.51 -8.68 15.07
N ALA A 71 -5.48 -7.78 15.21
CA ALA A 71 -5.24 -6.40 15.62
C ALA A 71 -4.56 -6.33 17.01
N LYS A 72 -5.04 -7.11 17.98
CA LYS A 72 -4.46 -7.15 19.32
C LYS A 72 -3.02 -7.69 19.34
N GLU A 73 -2.74 -8.74 18.57
CA GLU A 73 -1.39 -9.31 18.47
C GLU A 73 -0.43 -8.34 17.75
N ALA A 74 -0.89 -7.70 16.68
CA ALA A 74 -0.13 -6.66 15.98
C ALA A 74 0.20 -5.47 16.90
N GLN A 75 -0.81 -4.96 17.61
CA GLN A 75 -0.65 -3.85 18.54
C GLN A 75 0.35 -4.18 19.66
N ALA A 76 0.32 -5.40 20.21
CA ALA A 76 1.28 -5.82 21.22
C ALA A 76 2.72 -5.85 20.70
N ALA A 77 2.92 -6.34 19.48
CA ALA A 77 4.23 -6.37 18.84
C ALA A 77 4.73 -4.95 18.48
N ALA A 78 3.85 -4.10 17.96
CA ALA A 78 4.17 -2.71 17.61
C ALA A 78 4.48 -1.85 18.85
N ALA A 79 3.71 -1.99 19.94
CA ALA A 79 3.96 -1.29 21.19
C ALA A 79 5.31 -1.69 21.81
N LYS A 80 5.68 -2.98 21.71
CA LYS A 80 7.00 -3.44 22.11
C LYS A 80 8.10 -2.81 21.27
N ALA A 81 7.94 -2.80 19.94
CA ALA A 81 8.90 -2.15 19.05
C ALA A 81 9.09 -0.66 19.39
N LYS A 82 7.99 0.08 19.60
CA LYS A 82 8.01 1.50 19.96
C LYS A 82 8.84 1.72 21.23
N GLN A 83 8.58 0.94 22.28
CA GLN A 83 9.31 1.07 23.55
C GLN A 83 10.81 0.78 23.37
N LEU A 84 11.17 -0.30 22.65
CA LEU A 84 12.57 -0.64 22.41
C LEU A 84 13.30 0.44 21.62
N SER A 85 12.66 1.03 20.61
CA SER A 85 13.23 2.14 19.83
C SER A 85 13.42 3.40 20.66
N ILE A 86 12.46 3.74 21.54
CA ILE A 86 12.58 4.85 22.50
C ILE A 86 13.77 4.61 23.45
N ASP A 87 13.88 3.40 24.00
CA ASP A 87 14.93 3.06 24.98
C ASP A 87 16.35 3.24 24.43
N ILE A 88 16.54 3.06 23.12
CA ILE A 88 17.83 3.23 22.44
C ILE A 88 17.97 4.56 21.68
N GLY A 89 16.93 5.41 21.69
CA GLY A 89 16.90 6.68 20.95
C GLY A 89 16.86 6.55 19.43
N ASP A 90 16.38 5.40 18.90
CA ASP A 90 16.20 5.19 17.46
C ASP A 90 14.90 5.83 16.98
N LYS A 91 14.96 7.13 16.66
CA LYS A 91 13.81 7.89 16.15
C LYS A 91 13.21 7.31 14.87
N LYS A 92 14.01 6.69 14.01
CA LYS A 92 13.51 6.09 12.78
C LYS A 92 12.73 4.82 13.10
N GLY A 93 13.26 3.97 13.96
CA GLY A 93 12.56 2.78 14.47
C GLY A 93 11.29 3.14 15.26
N GLU A 94 11.32 4.25 16.01
CA GLU A 94 10.14 4.77 16.71
C GLU A 94 9.02 5.16 15.73
N ALA A 95 9.37 5.88 14.64
CA ALA A 95 8.41 6.22 13.59
C ALA A 95 7.83 4.98 12.88
N GLU A 96 8.68 3.99 12.55
CA GLU A 96 8.24 2.73 11.94
C GLU A 96 7.32 1.92 12.89
N ALA A 97 7.61 1.92 14.18
CA ALA A 97 6.77 1.28 15.20
C ALA A 97 5.45 2.03 15.42
N LEU A 98 5.47 3.36 15.41
CA LEU A 98 4.26 4.20 15.47
C LEU A 98 3.33 3.97 14.28
N HIS A 99 3.88 3.82 13.08
CA HIS A 99 3.10 3.40 11.92
C HIS A 99 2.46 2.02 12.13
N ALA A 100 3.21 1.05 12.67
CA ALA A 100 2.68 -0.29 12.96
C ALA A 100 1.57 -0.25 14.02
N VAL A 101 1.69 0.62 15.04
CA VAL A 101 0.62 0.88 16.02
C VAL A 101 -0.61 1.46 15.31
N ALA A 102 -0.42 2.46 14.44
CA ALA A 102 -1.51 3.07 13.68
C ALA A 102 -2.25 2.04 12.81
N ALA A 103 -1.52 1.17 12.11
CA ALA A 103 -2.10 0.13 11.29
C ALA A 103 -2.90 -0.90 12.11
N ALA A 104 -2.44 -1.26 13.31
CA ALA A 104 -3.17 -2.15 14.21
C ALA A 104 -4.46 -1.51 14.75
N LEU A 105 -4.41 -0.24 15.16
CA LEU A 105 -5.59 0.53 15.57
C LEU A 105 -6.60 0.66 14.42
N ALA A 106 -6.11 0.89 13.20
CA ALA A 106 -6.96 0.98 12.03
C ALA A 106 -7.66 -0.36 11.71
N LEU A 107 -6.96 -1.49 11.91
CA LEU A 107 -7.55 -2.83 11.77
C LEU A 107 -8.61 -3.12 12.84
N GLU A 108 -8.46 -2.59 14.05
CA GLU A 108 -9.47 -2.69 15.11
C GLU A 108 -10.69 -1.79 14.87
N GLY A 109 -10.59 -0.83 13.94
CA GLY A 109 -11.62 0.17 13.64
C GLY A 109 -11.47 1.49 14.40
N SER A 110 -10.44 1.61 15.23
CA SER A 110 -10.07 2.83 15.95
C SER A 110 -9.36 3.85 15.05
N ILE A 111 -10.04 4.36 14.02
CA ILE A 111 -9.40 5.19 13.00
C ILE A 111 -8.85 6.52 13.54
N ASP A 112 -9.52 7.16 14.50
CA ASP A 112 -9.02 8.43 15.04
C ASP A 112 -7.72 8.25 15.85
N GLU A 113 -7.59 7.14 16.59
CA GLU A 113 -6.37 6.78 17.33
C GLU A 113 -5.25 6.36 16.37
N ALA A 114 -5.60 5.66 15.28
CA ALA A 114 -4.67 5.34 14.20
C ALA A 114 -4.07 6.62 13.59
N VAL A 115 -4.93 7.60 13.25
CA VAL A 115 -4.48 8.89 12.69
C VAL A 115 -3.57 9.64 13.68
N ALA A 116 -3.87 9.62 14.98
CA ALA A 116 -3.01 10.26 15.97
C ALA A 116 -1.61 9.62 16.04
N SER A 117 -1.54 8.28 16.07
CA SER A 117 -0.26 7.55 16.07
C SER A 117 0.53 7.75 14.77
N ALA A 118 -0.16 7.89 13.65
CA ALA A 118 0.40 8.17 12.34
C ALA A 118 0.93 9.61 12.22
N ASP A 119 0.22 10.60 12.76
CA ASP A 119 0.68 11.98 12.84
C ASP A 119 1.97 12.07 13.71
N GLU A 120 2.08 11.32 14.81
CA GLU A 120 3.32 11.20 15.59
C GLU A 120 4.49 10.61 14.75
N ALA A 121 4.23 9.59 13.93
CA ALA A 121 5.24 9.01 13.04
C ALA A 121 5.70 10.02 11.98
N LEU A 122 4.75 10.79 11.42
CA LEU A 122 5.02 11.83 10.42
C LEU A 122 5.92 12.92 11.02
N ASP A 123 5.63 13.40 12.23
CA ASP A 123 6.45 14.40 12.93
C ASP A 123 7.91 13.94 13.09
N LEU A 124 8.12 12.66 13.42
CA LEU A 124 9.46 12.08 13.51
C LEU A 124 10.16 12.01 12.13
N TYR A 125 9.44 11.61 11.07
CA TYR A 125 10.02 11.60 9.72
C TYR A 125 10.38 13.01 9.23
N LEU A 126 9.57 14.02 9.57
CA LEU A 126 9.86 15.42 9.29
C LEU A 126 11.10 15.90 10.05
N GLU A 127 11.22 15.57 11.34
CA GLU A 127 12.41 15.89 12.13
C GLU A 127 13.68 15.28 11.53
N LEU A 128 13.58 14.02 11.09
CA LEU A 128 14.67 13.28 10.45
C LEU A 128 14.95 13.74 9.01
N LYS A 129 14.10 14.60 8.43
CA LYS A 129 14.11 14.97 7.01
C LYS A 129 14.06 13.75 6.08
N ASN A 130 13.38 12.70 6.52
CA ASN A 130 13.24 11.45 5.77
C ASN A 130 12.07 11.58 4.79
N LYS A 131 12.32 12.12 3.60
CA LYS A 131 11.29 12.33 2.57
C LYS A 131 10.56 11.06 2.17
N LYS A 132 11.24 9.90 2.16
CA LYS A 132 10.59 8.62 1.85
C LYS A 132 9.61 8.20 2.95
N GLY A 133 9.97 8.39 4.22
CA GLY A 133 9.10 8.15 5.37
C GLY A 133 7.93 9.11 5.43
N GLU A 134 8.18 10.40 5.19
CA GLU A 134 7.16 11.46 5.10
C GLU A 134 6.08 11.10 4.07
N ALA A 135 6.47 10.80 2.82
CA ALA A 135 5.51 10.42 1.77
C ALA A 135 4.76 9.12 2.09
N PHE A 136 5.43 8.15 2.71
CA PHE A 136 4.82 6.89 3.11
C PHE A 136 3.72 7.11 4.16
N GLU A 137 4.01 7.91 5.18
CA GLU A 137 3.07 8.17 6.27
C GLU A 137 1.90 9.05 5.80
N LEU A 138 2.17 10.08 4.98
CA LEU A 138 1.13 10.89 4.35
C LEU A 138 0.17 10.05 3.50
N LEU A 139 0.68 9.07 2.76
CA LEU A 139 -0.15 8.15 1.97
C LEU A 139 -1.03 7.27 2.87
N ALA A 140 -0.50 6.78 4.00
CA ALA A 140 -1.26 5.99 4.97
C ALA A 140 -2.37 6.82 5.65
N LEU A 141 -2.01 8.03 6.11
CA LEU A 141 -2.94 9.02 6.65
C LEU A 141 -4.06 9.34 5.67
N ALA A 142 -3.73 9.54 4.39
CA ALA A 142 -4.70 9.80 3.34
C ALA A 142 -5.75 8.68 3.25
N GLY A 143 -5.30 7.41 3.27
CA GLY A 143 -6.17 6.24 3.24
C GLY A 143 -7.09 6.15 4.46
N TRP A 144 -6.54 6.32 5.67
CA TRP A 144 -7.32 6.26 6.91
C TRP A 144 -8.31 7.42 7.03
N LYS A 145 -7.91 8.65 6.71
CA LYS A 145 -8.79 9.83 6.70
C LYS A 145 -9.92 9.67 5.66
N LEU A 146 -9.66 9.04 4.51
CA LEU A 146 -10.71 8.75 3.53
C LEU A 146 -11.75 7.75 4.07
N LYS A 147 -11.29 6.65 4.67
CA LYS A 147 -12.17 5.65 5.33
C LYS A 147 -13.02 6.26 6.45
N ASN A 148 -12.49 7.27 7.15
CA ASN A 148 -13.21 7.99 8.20
C ASN A 148 -14.02 9.19 7.69
N ASN A 149 -14.40 9.21 6.41
CA ASN A 149 -15.19 10.27 5.78
C ASN A 149 -14.62 11.70 5.96
N LYS A 150 -13.28 11.83 5.94
CA LYS A 150 -12.54 13.11 5.99
C LYS A 150 -11.82 13.37 4.65
N PRO A 151 -12.52 13.42 3.50
CA PRO A 151 -11.88 13.44 2.19
C PRO A 151 -11.12 14.75 1.90
N LYS A 152 -11.41 15.86 2.59
CA LYS A 152 -10.62 17.09 2.46
C LYS A 152 -9.21 16.95 3.05
N LYS A 153 -9.08 16.31 4.22
CA LYS A 153 -7.76 16.07 4.85
C LYS A 153 -7.00 15.00 4.07
N SER A 154 -7.69 13.92 3.70
CA SER A 154 -7.15 12.87 2.83
C SER A 154 -6.55 13.42 1.53
N LEU A 155 -7.25 14.33 0.85
CA LEU A 155 -6.74 14.95 -0.37
C LEU A 155 -5.44 15.71 -0.13
N SER A 156 -5.35 16.48 0.96
CA SER A 156 -4.15 17.26 1.30
C SER A 156 -2.94 16.34 1.48
N ASP A 157 -3.09 15.30 2.29
CA ASP A 157 -1.98 14.37 2.56
C ASP A 157 -1.59 13.59 1.29
N ALA A 158 -2.58 13.19 0.47
CA ALA A 158 -2.32 12.47 -0.78
C ALA A 158 -1.62 13.34 -1.84
N GLU A 159 -1.98 14.63 -1.94
CA GLU A 159 -1.33 15.58 -2.86
C GLU A 159 0.14 15.80 -2.46
N GLU A 160 0.41 15.94 -1.16
CA GLU A 160 1.77 16.10 -0.64
C GLU A 160 2.60 14.82 -0.81
N ALA A 161 2.03 13.64 -0.53
CA ALA A 161 2.69 12.36 -0.81
C ALA A 161 3.00 12.17 -2.30
N LEU A 162 2.08 12.58 -3.18
CA LEU A 162 2.25 12.51 -4.63
C LEU A 162 3.41 13.40 -5.09
N GLU A 163 3.48 14.64 -4.61
CA GLU A 163 4.57 15.58 -4.92
C GLU A 163 5.93 15.00 -4.49
N ILE A 164 6.04 14.50 -3.26
CA ILE A 164 7.29 13.92 -2.77
C ILE A 164 7.67 12.67 -3.58
N TYR A 165 6.74 11.78 -3.90
CA TYR A 165 7.05 10.60 -4.71
C TYR A 165 7.45 10.95 -6.15
N GLN A 166 6.91 12.03 -6.72
CA GLN A 166 7.35 12.58 -8.01
C GLN A 166 8.79 13.09 -7.93
N GLU A 167 9.11 13.88 -6.91
CA GLU A 167 10.48 14.39 -6.68
C GLU A 167 11.50 13.26 -6.50
N LEU A 168 11.10 12.18 -5.82
CA LEU A 168 11.93 11.00 -5.58
C LEU A 168 12.02 10.05 -6.80
N GLY A 169 11.21 10.25 -7.84
CA GLY A 169 11.09 9.29 -8.95
C GLY A 169 10.64 7.90 -8.47
N SER A 170 9.80 7.86 -7.43
CA SER A 170 9.38 6.62 -6.76
C SER A 170 8.27 5.91 -7.54
N PRO A 171 8.32 4.58 -7.69
CA PRO A 171 7.20 3.83 -8.25
C PRO A 171 5.92 3.93 -7.39
N LYS A 172 6.03 4.42 -6.14
CA LYS A 172 4.90 4.70 -5.24
C LYS A 172 4.07 5.92 -5.63
N GLU A 173 4.50 6.64 -6.65
CA GLU A 173 3.75 7.76 -7.20
C GLU A 173 2.33 7.35 -7.62
N LYS A 174 2.16 6.18 -8.23
CA LYS A 174 0.86 5.70 -8.71
C LYS A 174 -0.12 5.40 -7.58
N GLU A 175 0.34 4.87 -6.45
CA GLU A 175 -0.51 4.70 -5.27
C GLU A 175 -0.94 6.05 -4.69
N ALA A 176 -0.06 7.06 -4.67
CA ALA A 176 -0.42 8.41 -4.25
C ALA A 176 -1.39 9.09 -5.23
N LEU A 177 -1.20 8.89 -6.54
CA LEU A 177 -2.14 9.33 -7.57
C LEU A 177 -3.53 8.71 -7.37
N ALA A 178 -3.59 7.42 -7.09
CA ALA A 178 -4.82 6.70 -6.79
C ALA A 178 -5.52 7.25 -5.53
N ALA A 179 -4.75 7.64 -4.51
CA ALA A 179 -5.28 8.28 -3.30
C ALA A 179 -5.87 9.67 -3.58
N VAL A 180 -5.16 10.52 -4.35
CA VAL A 180 -5.68 11.83 -4.81
C VAL A 180 -6.96 11.65 -5.61
N PHE A 181 -6.96 10.70 -6.54
CA PHE A 181 -8.11 10.33 -7.35
C PHE A 181 -9.31 9.94 -6.48
N ALA A 182 -9.13 8.99 -5.55
CA ALA A 182 -10.19 8.53 -4.65
C ALA A 182 -10.72 9.67 -3.76
N ALA A 183 -9.86 10.55 -3.26
CA ALA A 183 -10.26 11.70 -2.48
C ALA A 183 -11.05 12.74 -3.30
N HIS A 184 -10.74 12.92 -4.58
CA HIS A 184 -11.55 13.75 -5.48
C HIS A 184 -12.93 13.14 -5.75
N LEU A 185 -13.01 11.83 -6.01
CA LEU A 185 -14.29 11.12 -6.20
C LEU A 185 -15.17 11.25 -4.96
N ALA A 186 -14.62 11.04 -3.76
CA ALA A 186 -15.35 11.17 -2.50
C ALA A 186 -15.88 12.59 -2.24
N LYS A 187 -15.30 13.60 -2.91
CA LYS A 187 -15.76 15.00 -2.87
C LYS A 187 -16.68 15.37 -4.04
N GLY A 188 -17.02 14.43 -4.93
CA GLY A 188 -17.79 14.67 -6.14
C GLY A 188 -17.06 15.53 -7.20
N ASN A 189 -15.74 15.65 -7.12
CA ASN A 189 -14.96 16.54 -8.00
C ASN A 189 -14.44 15.78 -9.24
N MET A 190 -15.34 15.24 -10.06
CA MET A 190 -14.98 14.44 -11.25
C MET A 190 -14.01 15.17 -12.19
N ALA A 191 -14.30 16.43 -12.53
CA ALA A 191 -13.45 17.22 -13.43
C ALA A 191 -12.01 17.42 -12.90
N LYS A 192 -11.81 17.48 -11.57
CA LYS A 192 -10.47 17.57 -10.98
C LYS A 192 -9.78 16.22 -11.00
N ALA A 193 -10.49 15.14 -10.68
CA ALA A 193 -9.98 13.77 -10.80
C ALA A 193 -9.50 13.48 -12.22
N THR A 194 -10.31 13.79 -13.24
CA THR A 194 -9.93 13.62 -14.66
C THR A 194 -8.66 14.41 -14.98
N ARG A 195 -8.59 15.68 -14.58
CA ARG A 195 -7.41 16.52 -14.86
C ARG A 195 -6.13 15.96 -14.26
N VAL A 196 -6.17 15.52 -13.01
CA VAL A 196 -5.02 14.97 -12.31
C VAL A 196 -4.56 13.66 -12.98
N VAL A 197 -5.49 12.75 -13.26
CA VAL A 197 -5.18 11.47 -13.92
C VAL A 197 -4.68 11.68 -15.35
N SER A 198 -5.29 12.56 -16.14
CA SER A 198 -4.83 12.85 -17.52
C SER A 198 -3.43 13.45 -17.55
N ARG A 199 -3.08 14.32 -16.58
CA ARG A 199 -1.72 14.87 -16.50
C ARG A 199 -0.70 13.77 -16.17
N ALA A 200 -1.04 12.87 -15.25
CA ALA A 200 -0.17 11.73 -14.92
C ALA A 200 -0.03 10.78 -16.11
N LEU A 201 -1.13 10.46 -16.81
CA LEU A 201 -1.14 9.64 -18.01
C LEU A 201 -0.18 10.17 -19.09
N ASN A 202 -0.26 11.47 -19.40
CA ASN A 202 0.64 12.09 -20.37
C ASN A 202 2.12 11.94 -19.95
N ARG A 203 2.43 12.14 -18.67
CA ARG A 203 3.80 11.96 -18.17
C ARG A 203 4.25 10.51 -18.28
N TYR A 204 3.42 9.53 -17.91
CA TYR A 204 3.75 8.11 -18.03
C TYR A 204 4.00 7.71 -19.50
N GLN A 205 3.25 8.28 -20.44
CA GLN A 205 3.48 8.10 -21.88
C GLN A 205 4.80 8.71 -22.34
N GLU A 206 5.13 9.93 -21.88
CA GLU A 206 6.40 10.58 -22.19
C GLU A 206 7.61 9.81 -21.62
N THR A 207 7.48 9.22 -20.43
CA THR A 207 8.56 8.43 -19.81
C THR A 207 8.60 6.98 -20.26
N GLY A 208 7.58 6.49 -20.97
CA GLY A 208 7.43 5.09 -21.37
C GLY A 208 7.11 4.14 -20.21
N ASP A 209 6.54 4.63 -19.10
CA ASP A 209 6.12 3.80 -17.98
C ASP A 209 4.76 3.15 -18.28
N LYS A 210 4.82 2.00 -18.95
CA LYS A 210 3.64 1.25 -19.42
C LYS A 210 2.75 0.74 -18.28
N GLY A 211 3.34 0.32 -17.17
CA GLY A 211 2.57 -0.15 -16.02
C GLY A 211 1.70 0.96 -15.44
N SER A 212 2.31 2.12 -15.20
CA SER A 212 1.58 3.28 -14.68
C SER A 212 0.63 3.92 -15.70
N GLU A 213 0.97 3.86 -17.00
CA GLU A 213 0.07 4.25 -18.09
C GLU A 213 -1.24 3.45 -18.04
N ALA A 214 -1.16 2.11 -17.94
CA ALA A 214 -2.34 1.25 -17.88
C ALA A 214 -3.19 1.49 -16.63
N GLU A 215 -2.56 1.70 -15.46
CA GLU A 215 -3.27 2.05 -14.22
C GLU A 215 -3.99 3.41 -14.32
N ALA A 216 -3.35 4.42 -14.92
CA ALA A 216 -3.99 5.72 -15.14
C ALA A 216 -5.16 5.64 -16.14
N LEU A 217 -5.04 4.83 -17.21
CA LEU A 217 -6.14 4.55 -18.13
C LEU A 217 -7.32 3.89 -17.41
N ALA A 218 -7.08 2.92 -16.53
CA ALA A 218 -8.14 2.29 -15.74
C ALA A 218 -8.89 3.29 -14.83
N MET A 219 -8.21 4.29 -14.27
CA MET A 219 -8.87 5.38 -13.53
C MET A 219 -9.77 6.25 -14.44
N LEU A 220 -9.34 6.53 -15.68
CA LEU A 220 -10.17 7.24 -16.66
C LEU A 220 -11.39 6.42 -17.12
N VAL A 221 -11.23 5.10 -17.29
CA VAL A 221 -12.36 4.19 -17.59
C VAL A 221 -13.43 4.33 -16.51
N LYS A 222 -13.03 4.31 -15.23
CA LYS A 222 -13.95 4.50 -14.11
C LYS A 222 -14.68 5.85 -14.18
N LEU A 223 -13.95 6.95 -14.38
CA LEU A 223 -14.55 8.29 -14.50
C LEU A 223 -15.56 8.38 -15.62
N TYR A 224 -15.19 7.94 -16.83
CA TYR A 224 -16.06 8.05 -17.99
C TYR A 224 -17.28 7.12 -17.88
N THR A 225 -17.14 5.95 -17.26
CA THR A 225 -18.28 5.08 -16.96
C THR A 225 -19.26 5.75 -15.99
N GLU A 226 -18.76 6.36 -14.91
CA GLU A 226 -19.60 7.10 -13.94
C GLU A 226 -20.27 8.34 -14.56
N GLU A 227 -19.65 8.96 -15.57
CA GLU A 227 -20.22 10.08 -16.33
C GLU A 227 -21.16 9.64 -17.48
N GLY A 228 -21.33 8.33 -17.73
CA GLY A 228 -22.13 7.81 -18.85
C GLY A 228 -21.49 8.00 -20.23
N LYS A 229 -20.20 8.30 -20.29
CA LYS A 229 -19.38 8.48 -21.49
C LYS A 229 -18.77 7.13 -21.91
N PHE A 230 -19.63 6.21 -22.32
CA PHE A 230 -19.24 4.82 -22.51
C PHE A 230 -18.28 4.63 -23.69
N GLU A 231 -18.37 5.43 -24.75
CA GLU A 231 -17.44 5.41 -25.88
C GLU A 231 -16.03 5.86 -25.47
N GLU A 232 -15.91 6.94 -24.69
CA GLU A 232 -14.61 7.38 -24.16
C GLU A 232 -14.04 6.36 -23.16
N ALA A 233 -14.88 5.79 -22.29
CA ALA A 233 -14.48 4.72 -21.39
C ALA A 233 -13.96 3.50 -22.15
N LEU A 234 -14.65 3.08 -23.20
CA LEU A 234 -14.26 1.95 -24.04
C LEU A 234 -12.91 2.20 -24.71
N SER A 235 -12.70 3.39 -25.28
CA SER A 235 -11.41 3.74 -25.89
C SER A 235 -10.25 3.70 -24.90
N MET A 236 -10.46 4.10 -23.64
CA MET A 236 -9.43 4.01 -22.61
C MET A 236 -9.19 2.55 -22.18
N ALA A 237 -10.24 1.75 -22.08
CA ALA A 237 -10.17 0.34 -21.69
C ALA A 237 -9.42 -0.49 -22.74
N GLU A 238 -9.71 -0.30 -24.03
CA GLU A 238 -8.99 -0.96 -25.13
C GLU A 238 -7.48 -0.66 -25.09
N LYS A 239 -7.10 0.59 -24.83
CA LYS A 239 -5.68 0.98 -24.67
C LYS A 239 -5.03 0.31 -23.47
N ALA A 240 -5.72 0.27 -22.32
CA ALA A 240 -5.19 -0.39 -21.13
C ALA A 240 -5.02 -1.90 -21.35
N CYS A 241 -5.99 -2.54 -22.03
CA CYS A 241 -5.97 -3.95 -22.38
C CYS A 241 -4.75 -4.29 -23.25
N ALA A 242 -4.51 -3.50 -24.31
CA ALA A 242 -3.35 -3.70 -25.18
C ALA A 242 -2.03 -3.60 -24.41
N ILE A 243 -1.91 -2.65 -23.48
CA ILE A 243 -0.70 -2.54 -22.64
C ILE A 243 -0.53 -3.75 -21.73
N PHE A 244 -1.59 -4.20 -21.05
CA PHE A 244 -1.50 -5.38 -20.19
C PHE A 244 -1.17 -6.66 -20.97
N GLN A 245 -1.69 -6.78 -22.19
CA GLN A 245 -1.35 -7.86 -23.10
C GLN A 245 0.14 -7.83 -23.50
N ASP A 246 0.66 -6.67 -23.90
CA ASP A 246 2.08 -6.50 -24.24
C ASP A 246 3.01 -6.80 -23.04
N MET A 247 2.54 -6.52 -21.82
CA MET A 247 3.25 -6.82 -20.57
C MET A 247 3.11 -8.28 -20.12
N GLY A 248 2.25 -9.09 -20.76
CA GLY A 248 1.93 -10.46 -20.32
C GLY A 248 1.19 -10.53 -18.98
N ASN A 249 0.50 -9.46 -18.57
CA ASN A 249 -0.21 -9.40 -17.30
C ASN A 249 -1.66 -9.91 -17.45
N GLN A 250 -1.79 -11.22 -17.62
CA GLN A 250 -3.07 -11.91 -17.87
C GLN A 250 -4.15 -11.59 -16.83
N LYS A 251 -3.76 -11.39 -15.56
CA LYS A 251 -4.70 -11.06 -14.49
C LYS A 251 -5.36 -9.69 -14.73
N GLN A 252 -4.58 -8.68 -15.11
CA GLN A 252 -5.11 -7.35 -15.36
C GLN A 252 -5.80 -7.26 -16.72
N GLU A 253 -5.32 -8.00 -17.71
CA GLU A 253 -5.98 -8.18 -19.00
C GLU A 253 -7.42 -8.68 -18.84
N SER A 254 -7.63 -9.78 -18.11
CA SER A 254 -8.96 -10.34 -17.80
C SER A 254 -9.90 -9.33 -17.12
N VAL A 255 -9.38 -8.56 -16.16
CA VAL A 255 -10.15 -7.51 -15.46
C VAL A 255 -10.60 -6.42 -16.43
N VAL A 256 -9.71 -5.97 -17.34
CA VAL A 256 -10.04 -4.94 -18.31
C VAL A 256 -10.96 -5.48 -19.41
N ALA A 257 -10.78 -6.73 -19.86
CA ALA A 257 -11.64 -7.38 -20.84
C ALA A 257 -13.09 -7.51 -20.32
N SER A 258 -13.26 -7.92 -19.06
CA SER A 258 -14.57 -7.90 -18.39
C SER A 258 -15.20 -6.50 -18.39
N LYS A 259 -14.39 -5.46 -18.19
CA LYS A 259 -14.87 -4.07 -18.23
C LYS A 259 -15.25 -3.63 -19.65
N ILE A 260 -14.52 -4.07 -20.67
CA ILE A 260 -14.86 -3.83 -22.08
C ILE A 260 -16.21 -4.48 -22.43
N ALA A 261 -16.43 -5.73 -22.00
CA ALA A 261 -17.71 -6.41 -22.19
C ALA A 261 -18.87 -5.64 -21.53
N GLU A 262 -18.68 -5.17 -20.28
CA GLU A 262 -19.64 -4.32 -19.57
C GLU A 262 -19.94 -3.03 -20.34
N LEU A 263 -18.92 -2.37 -20.88
CA LEU A 263 -19.07 -1.14 -21.68
C LEU A 263 -19.83 -1.41 -22.99
N HIS A 264 -19.57 -2.53 -23.66
CA HIS A 264 -20.33 -2.93 -24.84
C HIS A 264 -21.80 -3.20 -24.53
N LEU A 265 -22.13 -3.78 -23.37
CA LEU A 265 -23.52 -3.95 -22.93
C LEU A 265 -24.21 -2.60 -22.72
N ASN A 266 -23.54 -1.63 -22.09
CA ASN A 266 -24.08 -0.28 -21.89
C ASN A 266 -24.30 0.47 -23.23
N LEU A 267 -23.51 0.14 -24.25
CA LEU A 267 -23.64 0.67 -25.62
C LEU A 267 -24.61 -0.15 -26.49
N GLU A 268 -25.32 -1.13 -25.93
CA GLU A 268 -26.23 -2.05 -26.65
C GLU A 268 -25.55 -2.84 -27.80
N ASN A 269 -24.23 -2.99 -27.73
CA ASN A 269 -23.42 -3.73 -28.70
C ASN A 269 -23.29 -5.21 -28.27
N TYR A 270 -24.40 -5.94 -28.24
CA TYR A 270 -24.46 -7.29 -27.67
C TYR A 270 -23.50 -8.31 -28.31
N ASP A 271 -23.31 -8.24 -29.64
CA ASP A 271 -22.38 -9.14 -30.35
C ASP A 271 -20.92 -8.95 -29.88
N LYS A 272 -20.51 -7.68 -29.66
CA LYS A 272 -19.17 -7.36 -29.16
C LYS A 272 -19.02 -7.67 -27.68
N ALA A 273 -20.08 -7.48 -26.90
CA ALA A 273 -20.08 -7.84 -25.49
C ALA A 273 -19.86 -9.35 -25.27
N LEU A 274 -20.49 -10.19 -26.10
CA LEU A 274 -20.29 -11.65 -26.06
C LEU A 274 -18.83 -12.00 -26.37
N GLN A 275 -18.29 -11.44 -27.46
CA GLN A 275 -16.91 -11.69 -27.88
C GLN A 275 -15.90 -11.27 -26.79
N SER A 276 -16.01 -10.05 -26.24
CA SER A 276 -15.09 -9.57 -25.20
C SER A 276 -15.25 -10.31 -23.87
N GLY A 277 -16.41 -10.91 -23.60
CA GLY A 277 -16.64 -11.73 -22.40
C GLY A 277 -16.08 -13.16 -22.52
N GLU A 278 -15.96 -13.69 -23.73
CA GLU A 278 -15.31 -14.98 -24.00
C GLU A 278 -13.78 -14.89 -23.93
N ASP A 279 -13.22 -13.70 -24.21
CA ASP A 279 -11.79 -13.41 -24.17
C ASP A 279 -11.28 -12.97 -22.77
N ALA A 280 -12.17 -12.81 -21.78
CA ALA A 280 -11.86 -12.35 -20.42
C ALA A 280 -11.55 -13.49 -19.43
#